data_AF-A0A2P8FZY2-F1
#
_entry.id   AF-A0A2P8FZY2-F1
#
_cell.length_a   1.000
_cell.length_b   1.000
_cell.length_c   1.000
_cell.angle_alpha   90.00
_cell.angle_beta   90.00
_cell.angle_gamma   90.00
#
_symmetry.space_group_name_H-M   'P 1'
#
loop_
_entity.id
_entity.type
_entity.pdbx_description
1 polymer ?
#
loop_
_entity_poly.entity_id
_entity_poly.type
_entity_poly.pdbx_seq_one_letter_code
_entity_poly.pdbx_strand_id
1 'polypeptide(L)'
;MKSPANGTTFPFKNFAAAGFDWISGTLNMNTVEHFELHLTQKTSGLTSIFTSQGKTMQLFVQDPLIFNDPQGLQARVLAVNALGAKTALCQPFDYVICPDHPAVFFPGDLGKVDPTKDFKVEWFPSESFPPGSQFLVTIKEAGINALPGFTNKPTTGTFMLVSAGTLINGKNYTVTVKNSASCAALSLPVTFFSAVGSGGSNQPPQPKLVNFKIDLKGFRNDPDALSIPPAYGTSNYELGIALIDPDGNTLGLFDPNSMQVTSLLVDSENSGVIIVGNNVPEGKYKLRLKLAKIFPPNTYYPLDQPRFSVFLNDQVVVLNHVITFDIFNPASSFDEWKEGFQFADIILDIK
;
A
#
# COMPACT_ATOMS: atom_id res chain seq x y z
N MET A 1 -9.91 -10.12 -10.97
CA MET A 1 -8.70 -10.44 -11.73
C MET A 1 -9.08 -11.21 -13.00
N LYS A 2 -8.67 -10.71 -14.17
CA LYS A 2 -8.48 -11.41 -15.46
C LYS A 2 -7.16 -10.85 -16.01
N SER A 3 -6.27 -11.64 -16.59
CA SER A 3 -6.53 -12.34 -17.85
C SER A 3 -5.90 -13.74 -17.93
N PRO A 4 -6.53 -14.65 -18.69
CA PRO A 4 -5.75 -15.57 -19.49
C PRO A 4 -6.18 -15.59 -20.97
N ALA A 5 -5.19 -15.56 -21.85
CA ALA A 5 -5.08 -16.38 -23.09
C ALA A 5 -3.60 -16.33 -23.51
N ASN A 6 -2.94 -17.46 -23.83
CA ASN A 6 -3.22 -18.19 -25.06
C ASN A 6 -3.15 -19.74 -24.92
N GLY A 7 -4.21 -20.42 -25.37
CA GLY A 7 -4.08 -21.32 -26.53
C GLY A 7 -3.97 -22.86 -26.38
N THR A 8 -4.89 -23.52 -25.64
CA THR A 8 -5.35 -24.94 -25.82
C THR A 8 -4.63 -26.13 -25.12
N THR A 9 -5.36 -26.88 -24.28
CA THR A 9 -5.97 -28.23 -24.47
C THR A 9 -6.61 -28.65 -23.14
N PHE A 10 -5.99 -28.28 -22.02
CA PHE A 10 -6.57 -28.29 -20.67
C PHE A 10 -7.03 -26.88 -20.29
N PRO A 11 -8.33 -26.61 -20.12
CA PRO A 11 -8.77 -25.30 -19.69
C PRO A 11 -8.34 -25.08 -18.23
N PHE A 12 -7.60 -24.01 -17.94
CA PHE A 12 -7.36 -23.60 -16.55
C PHE A 12 -8.67 -23.07 -15.94
N LYS A 13 -9.02 -23.48 -14.70
CA LYS A 13 -10.33 -23.14 -14.11
C LYS A 13 -10.27 -21.81 -13.36
N ASN A 14 -9.39 -21.72 -12.37
CA ASN A 14 -9.19 -20.53 -11.56
C ASN A 14 -7.90 -20.69 -10.74
N PHE A 15 -7.42 -19.58 -10.19
CA PHE A 15 -6.47 -19.58 -9.10
C PHE A 15 -7.24 -19.16 -7.83
N ALA A 16 -7.67 -20.12 -7.01
CA ALA A 16 -8.53 -19.87 -5.85
C ALA A 16 -7.71 -19.90 -4.55
N ALA A 17 -7.18 -18.75 -4.12
CA ALA A 17 -6.64 -18.40 -2.78
C ALA A 17 -5.71 -19.39 -2.02
N ALA A 18 -5.45 -20.58 -2.55
CA ALA A 18 -4.83 -21.71 -1.87
C ALA A 18 -4.12 -22.68 -2.85
N GLY A 19 -4.22 -22.51 -4.17
CA GLY A 19 -3.61 -23.45 -5.13
C GLY A 19 -3.92 -23.22 -6.62
N PHE A 20 -3.34 -24.09 -7.45
CA PHE A 20 -3.55 -24.18 -8.90
C PHE A 20 -4.74 -25.10 -9.21
N ASP A 21 -5.73 -24.62 -9.99
CA ASP A 21 -6.87 -25.43 -10.45
C ASP A 21 -6.96 -25.55 -11.98
N TRP A 22 -7.13 -26.77 -12.48
CA TRP A 22 -7.33 -27.04 -13.91
C TRP A 22 -8.63 -27.82 -14.19
N ILE A 23 -9.20 -27.61 -15.37
CA ILE A 23 -10.35 -28.35 -15.89
C ILE A 23 -9.82 -29.54 -16.68
N SER A 24 -10.38 -30.72 -16.42
CA SER A 24 -10.15 -31.90 -17.27
C SER A 24 -11.06 -31.83 -18.49
N GLY A 25 -10.68 -31.05 -19.49
CA GLY A 25 -11.33 -31.08 -20.80
C GLY A 25 -10.72 -32.19 -21.65
N THR A 26 -11.48 -33.26 -21.92
CA THR A 26 -11.20 -34.25 -22.99
C THR A 26 -9.79 -34.84 -23.00
N LEU A 27 -9.46 -35.59 -21.95
CA LEU A 27 -8.33 -36.51 -22.01
C LEU A 27 -8.75 -37.75 -22.78
N ASN A 28 -8.10 -38.03 -23.91
CA ASN A 28 -8.10 -39.36 -24.55
C ASN A 28 -7.31 -40.38 -23.68
N MET A 29 -7.59 -40.42 -22.38
CA MET A 29 -7.05 -41.37 -21.43
C MET A 29 -8.21 -41.98 -20.67
N ASN A 30 -8.34 -43.31 -20.73
CA ASN A 30 -9.44 -44.04 -20.12
C ASN A 30 -9.50 -43.88 -18.59
N THR A 31 -8.39 -43.49 -17.94
CA THR A 31 -8.33 -43.20 -16.50
C THR A 31 -7.11 -42.34 -16.19
N VAL A 32 -7.31 -41.22 -15.50
CA VAL A 32 -6.22 -40.39 -14.95
C VAL A 32 -5.96 -40.86 -13.52
N GLU A 33 -4.71 -41.15 -13.20
CA GLU A 33 -4.27 -41.45 -11.84
C GLU A 33 -3.88 -40.15 -11.12
N HIS A 34 -2.97 -39.35 -11.70
CA HIS A 34 -2.52 -38.09 -11.12
C HIS A 34 -2.15 -37.06 -12.20
N PHE A 35 -1.88 -35.85 -11.76
CA PHE A 35 -1.39 -34.75 -12.58
C PHE A 35 0.01 -34.36 -12.14
N GLU A 36 0.86 -33.97 -13.09
CA GLU A 36 2.16 -33.36 -12.84
C GLU A 36 2.08 -31.86 -13.16
N LEU A 37 2.40 -31.02 -12.18
CA LEU A 37 2.61 -29.57 -12.32
C LEU A 37 4.11 -29.31 -12.47
N HIS A 38 4.49 -28.76 -13.61
CA HIS A 38 5.85 -28.37 -13.95
C HIS A 38 5.99 -26.87 -13.75
N LEU A 39 6.81 -26.44 -12.81
CA LEU A 39 7.12 -25.04 -12.50
C LEU A 39 8.53 -24.71 -12.96
N THR A 40 8.66 -23.89 -14.01
CA THR A 40 9.95 -23.46 -14.56
C THR A 40 10.25 -22.03 -14.13
N GLN A 41 11.39 -21.83 -13.49
CA GLN A 41 11.94 -20.49 -13.22
C GLN A 41 12.35 -19.81 -14.52
N LYS A 42 11.88 -18.59 -14.75
CA LYS A 42 12.18 -17.84 -15.98
C LYS A 42 13.63 -17.37 -16.06
N THR A 43 14.24 -17.02 -14.92
CA THR A 43 15.63 -16.56 -14.86
C THR A 43 16.61 -17.71 -15.00
N SER A 44 16.41 -18.82 -14.27
CA SER A 44 17.36 -19.94 -14.25
C SER A 44 17.03 -21.06 -15.26
N GLY A 45 15.79 -21.13 -15.73
CA GLY A 45 15.29 -22.23 -16.55
C GLY A 45 15.06 -23.54 -15.79
N LEU A 46 15.27 -23.57 -14.47
CA LEU A 46 15.10 -24.77 -13.65
C LEU A 46 13.62 -25.14 -13.52
N THR A 47 13.28 -26.40 -13.82
CA THR A 47 11.92 -26.93 -13.70
C THR A 47 11.79 -27.85 -12.48
N SER A 48 10.85 -27.52 -11.60
CA SER A 48 10.42 -28.38 -10.49
C SER A 48 9.10 -29.07 -10.85
N ILE A 49 8.97 -30.36 -10.53
CA ILE A 49 7.79 -31.17 -10.87
C ILE A 49 7.08 -31.60 -9.59
N PHE A 50 5.80 -31.30 -9.49
CA PHE A 50 4.93 -31.66 -8.38
C PHE A 50 3.81 -32.58 -8.86
N THR A 51 3.35 -33.50 -8.01
CA THR A 51 2.26 -34.42 -8.35
C THR A 51 1.02 -34.17 -7.48
N SER A 52 -0.17 -34.17 -8.08
CA SER A 52 -1.45 -34.14 -7.35
C SER A 52 -2.41 -35.19 -7.90
N GLN A 53 -3.10 -35.89 -7.01
CA GLN A 53 -4.15 -36.86 -7.36
C GLN A 53 -5.44 -36.15 -7.84
N GLY A 54 -5.60 -34.87 -7.50
CA GLY A 54 -6.78 -34.07 -7.82
C GLY A 54 -6.52 -33.03 -8.91
N LYS A 55 -7.60 -32.34 -9.32
CA LYS A 55 -7.55 -31.21 -10.27
C LYS A 55 -7.11 -29.88 -9.65
N THR A 56 -6.75 -29.95 -8.37
CA THR A 56 -6.31 -28.85 -7.54
C THR A 56 -4.99 -29.26 -6.89
N MET A 57 -4.01 -28.37 -6.90
CA MET A 57 -2.79 -28.53 -6.13
C MET A 57 -2.56 -27.30 -5.28
N GLN A 58 -2.53 -27.51 -3.97
CA GLN A 58 -2.18 -26.46 -3.02
C GLN A 58 -0.66 -26.36 -2.92
N LEU A 59 -0.11 -25.20 -3.25
CA LEU A 59 1.31 -24.89 -3.07
C LEU A 59 1.40 -23.63 -2.22
N PHE A 60 2.15 -23.74 -1.12
CA PHE A 60 2.48 -22.61 -0.27
C PHE A 60 3.74 -21.94 -0.81
N VAL A 61 3.73 -20.61 -0.92
CA VAL A 61 4.84 -19.77 -1.42
C VAL A 61 6.08 -19.81 -0.51
N GLN A 62 6.01 -20.52 0.62
CA GLN A 62 7.09 -20.65 1.58
C GLN A 62 8.20 -21.61 1.15
N ASP A 63 8.21 -22.13 -0.08
CA ASP A 63 9.37 -22.83 -0.62
C ASP A 63 10.34 -21.83 -1.27
N PRO A 64 11.35 -21.33 -0.54
CA PRO A 64 12.26 -20.30 -1.04
C PRO A 64 13.10 -20.77 -2.23
N LEU A 65 13.17 -22.08 -2.51
CA LEU A 65 13.91 -22.61 -3.65
C LEU A 65 13.14 -22.44 -4.96
N ILE A 66 11.81 -22.31 -4.90
CA ILE A 66 10.93 -22.25 -6.08
C ILE A 66 10.50 -20.81 -6.35
N PHE A 67 10.25 -20.04 -5.29
CA PHE A 67 9.62 -18.72 -5.37
C PHE A 67 10.59 -17.53 -5.22
N ASN A 68 11.89 -17.73 -5.48
CA ASN A 68 12.90 -16.66 -5.43
C ASN A 68 13.20 -15.98 -6.78
N ASP A 69 12.49 -16.35 -7.86
CA ASP A 69 12.78 -15.84 -9.19
C ASP A 69 12.12 -14.45 -9.42
N PRO A 70 12.91 -13.37 -9.58
CA PRO A 70 12.39 -12.02 -9.79
C PRO A 70 11.68 -11.83 -11.14
N GLN A 71 11.94 -12.69 -12.13
CA GLN A 71 11.23 -12.68 -13.42
C GLN A 71 9.97 -13.55 -13.38
N GLY A 72 9.76 -14.30 -12.30
CA GLY A 72 8.62 -15.17 -12.07
C GLY A 72 8.81 -16.60 -12.60
N LEU A 73 7.70 -17.32 -12.72
CA LEU A 73 7.65 -18.73 -13.15
C LEU A 73 6.83 -18.91 -14.41
N GLN A 74 7.03 -20.04 -15.07
CA GLN A 74 6.12 -20.59 -16.05
C GLN A 74 5.60 -21.92 -15.52
N ALA A 75 4.27 -22.11 -15.42
CA ALA A 75 3.70 -23.41 -15.09
C ALA A 75 3.07 -24.12 -16.28
N ARG A 76 3.19 -25.44 -16.27
CA ARG A 76 2.54 -26.36 -17.22
C ARG A 76 2.03 -27.58 -16.46
N VAL A 77 0.99 -28.22 -16.99
CA VAL A 77 0.38 -29.40 -16.37
C VAL A 77 0.23 -30.50 -17.41
N LEU A 78 0.44 -31.75 -17.00
CA LEU A 78 0.05 -32.94 -17.76
C LEU A 78 -0.67 -33.93 -16.85
N ALA A 79 -1.37 -34.90 -17.44
CA ALA A 79 -2.00 -36.01 -16.74
C ALA A 79 -1.22 -37.31 -16.96
N VAL A 80 -1.25 -38.19 -15.97
CA VAL A 80 -0.59 -39.50 -15.95
C VAL A 80 -1.61 -40.58 -15.58
N ASN A 81 -1.59 -41.73 -16.24
CA ASN A 81 -2.42 -42.89 -15.84
C ASN A 81 -1.64 -43.88 -14.95
N ALA A 82 -2.37 -44.87 -14.44
CA ALA A 82 -1.84 -45.96 -13.62
C ALA A 82 -0.73 -46.81 -14.29
N LEU A 83 -0.52 -46.66 -15.61
CA LEU A 83 0.53 -47.34 -16.36
C LEU A 83 1.73 -46.42 -16.67
N GLY A 84 1.72 -45.17 -16.17
CA GLY A 84 2.76 -44.18 -16.41
C GLY A 84 2.68 -43.46 -17.76
N ALA A 85 1.65 -43.71 -18.58
CA ALA A 85 1.45 -42.97 -19.83
C ALA A 85 1.05 -41.53 -19.53
N LYS A 86 1.73 -40.58 -20.17
CA LYS A 86 1.57 -39.14 -19.95
C LYS A 86 0.90 -38.47 -21.14
N THR A 87 0.14 -37.42 -20.88
CA THR A 87 -0.28 -36.50 -21.96
C THR A 87 0.81 -35.53 -22.35
N ALA A 88 0.58 -34.84 -23.47
CA ALA A 88 1.28 -33.60 -23.74
C ALA A 88 1.08 -32.61 -22.58
N LEU A 89 2.12 -31.81 -22.32
CA LEU A 89 2.03 -30.64 -21.44
C LEU A 89 1.02 -29.66 -22.03
N CYS A 90 0.26 -29.00 -21.16
CA CYS A 90 -0.56 -27.88 -21.56
C CYS A 90 0.31 -26.71 -22.04
N GLN A 91 -0.34 -25.72 -22.68
CA GLN A 91 0.33 -24.45 -22.97
C GLN A 91 0.90 -23.82 -21.70
N PRO A 92 2.04 -23.12 -21.81
CA PRO A 92 2.62 -22.42 -20.69
C PRO A 92 1.68 -21.34 -20.17
N PHE A 93 1.56 -21.27 -18.85
CA PHE A 93 1.04 -20.10 -18.16
C PHE A 93 2.21 -19.39 -17.49
N ASP A 94 2.31 -18.09 -17.70
CA ASP A 94 3.33 -17.25 -17.08
C ASP A 94 2.80 -16.64 -15.79
N TYR A 95 3.61 -16.71 -14.75
CA TYR A 95 3.36 -16.18 -13.42
C TYR A 95 4.46 -15.21 -13.04
N VAL A 96 4.12 -14.05 -12.50
CA VAL A 96 5.10 -13.16 -11.86
C VAL A 96 5.09 -13.50 -10.39
N ILE A 97 6.21 -14.02 -9.86
CA ILE A 97 6.35 -14.17 -8.41
C ILE A 97 6.61 -12.80 -7.86
N CYS A 98 5.74 -12.34 -6.96
CA CYS A 98 6.07 -11.19 -6.16
C CYS A 98 6.97 -11.65 -5.00
N PRO A 99 8.19 -11.12 -4.86
CA PRO A 99 8.97 -11.31 -3.64
C PRO A 99 8.31 -10.67 -2.40
N ASP A 100 7.20 -9.94 -2.57
CA ASP A 100 6.55 -8.93 -1.72
C ASP A 100 6.12 -9.29 -0.30
N HIS A 101 6.46 -10.47 0.24
CA HIS A 101 5.98 -10.92 1.54
C HIS A 101 7.13 -11.12 2.53
N PRO A 102 7.49 -10.10 3.33
CA PRO A 102 8.50 -10.27 4.37
C PRO A 102 8.00 -11.23 5.46
N ALA A 103 8.91 -12.01 6.04
CA ALA A 103 8.59 -12.85 7.19
C ALA A 103 8.34 -11.94 8.41
N VAL A 104 7.15 -12.03 8.98
CA VAL A 104 6.75 -11.24 10.15
C VAL A 104 7.16 -12.00 11.41
N PHE A 105 7.86 -11.32 12.31
CA PHE A 105 8.23 -11.83 13.62
C PHE A 105 7.59 -10.95 14.69
N PHE A 106 6.94 -11.59 15.67
CA PHE A 106 6.34 -10.90 16.80
C PHE A 106 7.32 -10.89 17.98
N PRO A 107 7.47 -9.76 18.70
CA PRO A 107 8.20 -9.76 19.96
C PRO A 107 7.38 -10.52 21.01
N GLY A 108 7.93 -11.63 21.47
CA GLY A 108 7.36 -12.52 22.49
C GLY A 108 7.41 -13.97 22.06
N ASP A 109 7.98 -14.84 22.91
CA ASP A 109 8.31 -16.25 22.60
C ASP A 109 7.14 -17.12 22.12
N LEU A 110 5.89 -16.65 22.17
CA LEU A 110 4.69 -17.47 21.97
C LEU A 110 3.52 -16.76 21.25
N GLY A 111 3.76 -15.64 20.56
CA GLY A 111 2.68 -14.90 19.89
C GLY A 111 1.65 -14.32 20.86
N LYS A 112 2.12 -13.80 22.00
CA LYS A 112 1.31 -13.26 23.10
C LYS A 112 1.77 -11.86 23.43
N VAL A 113 0.86 -10.87 23.44
CA VAL A 113 1.20 -9.46 23.73
C VAL A 113 0.31 -8.84 24.79
N ASP A 114 0.90 -7.98 25.62
CA ASP A 114 0.21 -7.23 26.66
C ASP A 114 -0.50 -6.00 26.03
N PRO A 115 -1.84 -5.97 25.95
CA PRO A 115 -2.56 -4.86 25.31
C PRO A 115 -2.46 -3.54 26.11
N THR A 116 -1.89 -3.55 27.31
CA THR A 116 -1.69 -2.34 28.13
C THR A 116 -0.39 -1.60 27.83
N LYS A 117 0.45 -2.12 26.94
CA LYS A 117 1.74 -1.55 26.57
C LYS A 117 1.84 -1.38 25.07
N ASP A 118 2.63 -0.40 24.65
CA ASP A 118 3.05 -0.31 23.27
C ASP A 118 3.88 -1.55 22.93
N PHE A 119 3.65 -2.11 21.73
CA PHE A 119 4.46 -3.20 21.22
C PHE A 119 4.82 -2.95 19.76
N LYS A 120 5.87 -3.61 19.30
CA LYS A 120 6.33 -3.51 17.92
C LYS A 120 5.92 -4.77 17.16
N VAL A 121 5.57 -4.64 15.90
CA VAL A 121 5.53 -5.75 14.94
C VAL A 121 6.76 -5.59 14.06
N GLU A 122 7.61 -6.60 13.94
CA GLU A 122 8.84 -6.53 13.17
C GLU A 122 8.79 -7.51 11.98
N TRP A 123 9.50 -7.20 10.90
CA TRP A 123 9.61 -8.10 9.75
C TRP A 123 10.95 -7.96 9.06
N PHE A 124 11.41 -9.04 8.44
CA PHE A 124 12.65 -9.02 7.67
C PHE A 124 12.36 -8.86 6.18
N PRO A 125 12.88 -7.80 5.55
CA PRO A 125 12.80 -7.68 4.09
C PRO A 125 13.61 -8.83 3.45
N SER A 126 13.02 -9.49 2.46
CA SER A 126 13.73 -10.33 1.50
C SER A 126 14.86 -9.54 0.83
N GLU A 127 15.98 -10.21 0.56
CA GLU A 127 17.11 -9.67 -0.20
C GLU A 127 16.73 -9.24 -1.61
N SER A 128 15.60 -9.74 -2.13
CA SER A 128 15.04 -9.35 -3.42
C SER A 128 14.33 -7.98 -3.42
N PHE A 129 14.28 -7.28 -2.27
CA PHE A 129 13.59 -6.00 -2.16
C PHE A 129 14.50 -4.79 -2.43
N PRO A 130 14.08 -3.85 -3.31
CA PRO A 130 14.75 -2.58 -3.43
C PRO A 130 14.78 -1.83 -2.09
N PRO A 131 15.94 -1.28 -1.67
CA PRO A 131 16.01 -0.40 -0.52
C PRO A 131 15.02 0.77 -0.64
N GLY A 132 14.33 1.09 0.45
CA GLY A 132 13.34 2.17 0.48
C GLY A 132 11.94 1.81 -0.04
N SER A 133 11.68 0.53 -0.34
CA SER A 133 10.33 0.07 -0.68
C SER A 133 9.34 0.29 0.48
N GLN A 134 8.07 0.50 0.14
CA GLN A 134 7.00 0.74 1.11
C GLN A 134 6.28 -0.58 1.45
N PHE A 135 6.21 -0.92 2.73
CA PHE A 135 5.37 -2.00 3.24
C PHE A 135 3.97 -1.51 3.56
N LEU A 136 3.00 -2.42 3.48
CA LEU A 136 1.60 -2.26 3.81
C LEU A 136 1.26 -3.31 4.87
N VAL A 137 1.00 -2.87 6.09
CA VAL A 137 0.70 -3.74 7.23
C VAL A 137 -0.79 -3.83 7.43
N THR A 138 -1.31 -5.03 7.62
CA THR A 138 -2.70 -5.25 8.02
C THR A 138 -2.76 -6.07 9.30
N ILE A 139 -3.46 -5.55 10.31
CA ILE A 139 -3.79 -6.29 11.53
C ILE A 139 -5.29 -6.54 11.56
N LYS A 140 -5.74 -7.76 11.80
CA LYS A 140 -7.18 -8.11 11.88
C LYS A 140 -7.49 -8.85 13.17
N GLU A 141 -8.66 -8.62 13.75
CA GLU A 141 -9.20 -9.57 14.71
C GLU A 141 -9.58 -10.86 13.96
N ALA A 142 -9.22 -12.02 14.52
CA ALA A 142 -9.39 -13.30 13.86
C ALA A 142 -10.86 -13.52 13.44
N GLY A 143 -11.12 -13.56 12.13
CA GLY A 143 -12.42 -13.89 11.54
C GLY A 143 -13.41 -12.73 11.35
N ILE A 144 -13.02 -11.47 11.58
CA ILE A 144 -13.95 -10.33 11.48
C ILE A 144 -13.47 -9.29 10.45
N ASN A 145 -12.81 -8.22 10.91
CA ASN A 145 -12.41 -7.08 10.11
C ASN A 145 -10.99 -6.66 10.49
N ALA A 146 -10.33 -5.94 9.59
CA ALA A 146 -9.09 -5.28 9.94
C ALA A 146 -9.33 -4.26 11.05
N LEU A 147 -8.37 -4.16 11.96
CA LEU A 147 -8.36 -3.12 12.97
C LEU A 147 -8.35 -1.76 12.25
N PRO A 148 -9.19 -0.81 12.68
CA PRO A 148 -9.17 0.53 12.11
C PRO A 148 -7.76 1.15 12.19
N GLY A 149 -7.37 1.88 11.15
CA GLY A 149 -6.00 2.39 11.01
C GLY A 149 -4.94 1.34 10.66
N PHE A 150 -5.24 0.04 10.70
CA PHE A 150 -4.32 -1.05 10.34
C PHE A 150 -4.84 -1.87 9.15
N THR A 151 -5.45 -1.21 8.15
CA THR A 151 -5.79 -1.83 6.87
C THR A 151 -4.83 -1.32 5.80
N ASN A 152 -3.91 -2.17 5.33
CA ASN A 152 -2.82 -1.78 4.43
C ASN A 152 -2.10 -0.50 4.90
N LYS A 153 -1.84 -0.35 6.21
CA LYS A 153 -1.15 0.81 6.79
C LYS A 153 0.26 0.91 6.19
N PRO A 154 0.60 1.99 5.47
CA PRO A 154 1.88 2.12 4.81
C PRO A 154 3.00 2.43 5.80
N THR A 155 4.18 1.89 5.56
CA THR A 155 5.41 2.21 6.29
C THR A 155 6.64 1.85 5.46
N THR A 156 7.74 2.58 5.62
CA THR A 156 9.03 2.25 4.99
C THR A 156 9.99 1.56 5.97
N GLY A 157 9.59 1.45 7.25
CA GLY A 157 10.36 0.74 8.27
C GLY A 157 10.22 -0.77 8.15
N THR A 158 11.09 -1.50 8.82
CA THR A 158 10.98 -2.96 9.01
C THR A 158 10.23 -3.32 10.29
N PHE A 159 9.54 -2.34 10.86
CA PHE A 159 8.71 -2.50 12.05
C PHE A 159 7.54 -1.51 12.05
N MET A 160 6.51 -1.81 12.84
CA MET A 160 5.38 -0.94 13.12
C MET A 160 5.11 -0.91 14.62
N LEU A 161 4.95 0.29 15.18
CA LEU A 161 4.48 0.44 16.55
C LEU A 161 2.96 0.26 16.58
N VAL A 162 2.48 -0.52 17.55
CA VAL A 162 1.07 -0.64 17.89
C VAL A 162 0.90 -0.13 19.32
N SER A 163 0.15 0.95 19.47
CA SER A 163 -0.03 1.61 20.75
C SER A 163 -0.82 0.77 21.74
N ALA A 164 -0.56 1.00 23.03
CA ALA A 164 -1.35 0.46 24.12
C ALA A 164 -2.85 0.79 23.92
N GLY A 165 -3.72 -0.15 24.28
CA GLY A 165 -5.17 0.00 24.15
C GLY A 165 -5.73 -0.30 22.75
N THR A 166 -4.91 -0.38 21.69
CA THR A 166 -5.38 -0.74 20.34
C THR A 166 -5.99 -2.14 20.28
N LEU A 167 -5.41 -3.10 21.01
CA LEU A 167 -5.89 -4.48 21.06
C LEU A 167 -6.86 -4.70 22.23
N ILE A 168 -7.82 -5.60 22.05
CA ILE A 168 -8.76 -6.01 23.10
C ILE A 168 -8.20 -7.25 23.79
N ASN A 169 -8.10 -7.21 25.13
CA ASN A 169 -7.62 -8.35 25.91
C ASN A 169 -8.46 -9.61 25.67
N GLY A 170 -7.80 -10.77 25.58
CA GLY A 170 -8.43 -12.06 25.34
C GLY A 170 -8.82 -12.33 23.88
N LYS A 171 -8.50 -11.41 22.96
CA LYS A 171 -8.75 -11.60 21.52
C LYS A 171 -7.53 -12.13 20.79
N ASN A 172 -7.81 -12.83 19.68
CA ASN A 172 -6.81 -13.30 18.74
C ASN A 172 -6.79 -12.41 17.52
N TYR A 173 -5.59 -12.18 17.01
CA TYR A 173 -5.30 -11.29 15.92
C TYR A 173 -4.44 -11.99 14.88
N THR A 174 -4.52 -11.46 13.67
CA THR A 174 -3.62 -11.81 12.58
C THR A 174 -2.89 -10.57 12.10
N VAL A 175 -1.65 -10.76 11.67
CA VAL A 175 -0.89 -9.73 10.97
C VAL A 175 -0.39 -10.26 9.63
N THR A 176 -0.47 -9.40 8.62
CA THR A 176 0.10 -9.62 7.30
C THR A 176 0.85 -8.37 6.87
N VAL A 177 2.03 -8.53 6.30
CA VAL A 177 2.82 -7.43 5.73
C VAL A 177 3.05 -7.73 4.25
N LYS A 178 2.87 -6.72 3.39
CA LYS A 178 3.15 -6.83 1.95
C LYS A 178 3.85 -5.59 1.41
N ASN A 179 4.59 -5.69 0.32
CA ASN A 179 5.37 -4.58 -0.24
C ASN A 179 4.61 -3.71 -1.27
N SER A 180 3.44 -4.15 -1.76
CA SER A 180 2.66 -3.35 -2.73
C SER A 180 1.17 -3.69 -2.74
N ALA A 181 0.35 -2.70 -3.07
CA ALA A 181 -1.08 -2.90 -3.33
C ALA A 181 -1.35 -3.58 -4.69
N SER A 182 -0.43 -3.44 -5.66
CA SER A 182 -0.59 -3.95 -7.03
C SER A 182 -0.17 -5.40 -7.21
N CYS A 183 0.45 -6.01 -6.21
CA CYS A 183 0.84 -7.42 -6.29
C CYS A 183 -0.35 -8.35 -5.99
N ALA A 184 -0.62 -9.26 -6.93
CA ALA A 184 -1.56 -10.36 -6.75
C ALA A 184 -0.88 -11.54 -6.05
N ALA A 185 -1.01 -11.61 -4.72
CA ALA A 185 -0.44 -12.67 -3.89
C ALA A 185 -1.13 -14.05 -4.09
N LEU A 186 -0.33 -15.13 -4.15
CA LEU A 186 -0.79 -16.54 -4.02
C LEU A 186 -1.39 -16.81 -2.62
N SER A 187 -0.79 -16.24 -1.57
CA SER A 187 -1.30 -16.13 -0.19
C SER A 187 -0.29 -15.30 0.61
N LEU A 188 -0.75 -14.38 1.46
CA LEU A 188 0.13 -13.66 2.39
C LEU A 188 0.41 -14.56 3.60
N PRO A 189 1.66 -14.69 4.08
CA PRO A 189 1.91 -15.33 5.35
C PRO A 189 1.11 -14.60 6.45
N VAL A 190 0.22 -15.34 7.11
CA VAL A 190 -0.61 -14.83 8.19
C VAL A 190 0.04 -15.24 9.50
N THR A 191 0.52 -14.26 10.27
CA THR A 191 1.05 -14.52 11.61
C THR A 191 -0.05 -14.32 12.63
N PHE A 192 -0.29 -15.32 13.48
CA PHE A 192 -1.31 -15.29 14.52
C PHE A 192 -0.70 -14.89 15.85
N PHE A 193 -1.40 -14.05 16.59
CA PHE A 193 -1.03 -13.68 17.95
C PHE A 193 -2.26 -13.41 18.82
N SER A 194 -2.09 -13.43 20.13
CA SER A 194 -3.14 -13.22 21.12
C SER A 194 -2.80 -12.03 21.99
N ALA A 195 -3.79 -11.18 22.26
CA ALA A 195 -3.68 -10.15 23.29
C ALA A 195 -3.95 -10.80 24.65
N VAL A 196 -2.93 -10.87 25.52
CA VAL A 196 -3.00 -11.48 26.84
C VAL A 196 -2.34 -10.56 27.87
N GLY A 197 -3.06 -10.23 28.93
CA GLY A 197 -2.55 -9.42 30.04
C GLY A 197 -3.61 -9.16 31.09
N SER A 198 -3.30 -8.30 32.06
CA SER A 198 -4.23 -7.84 33.11
C SER A 198 -5.31 -6.87 32.58
N GLY A 199 -5.61 -6.92 31.28
CA GLY A 199 -6.58 -6.08 30.59
C GLY A 199 -7.98 -6.30 31.14
N GLY A 200 -8.32 -5.48 32.12
CA GLY A 200 -9.65 -5.24 32.66
C GLY A 200 -9.93 -3.74 32.64
N SER A 201 -10.48 -3.19 33.72
CA SER A 201 -10.81 -1.76 33.85
C SER A 201 -9.64 -0.78 33.72
N ASN A 202 -8.39 -1.26 33.78
CA ASN A 202 -7.17 -0.44 33.69
C ASN A 202 -6.54 -0.44 32.28
N GLN A 203 -7.19 -1.04 31.28
CA GLN A 203 -6.72 -0.92 29.91
C GLN A 203 -6.87 0.55 29.44
N PRO A 204 -5.84 1.13 28.80
CA PRO A 204 -5.99 2.42 28.15
C PRO A 204 -7.21 2.40 27.22
N PRO A 205 -8.04 3.45 27.21
CA PRO A 205 -9.16 3.52 26.29
C PRO A 205 -8.64 3.36 24.86
N GLN A 206 -9.41 2.66 24.01
CA GLN A 206 -9.04 2.52 22.61
C GLN A 206 -8.82 3.90 21.99
N PRO A 207 -7.81 4.07 21.12
CA PRO A 207 -7.65 5.30 20.37
C PRO A 207 -8.96 5.61 19.65
N LYS A 208 -9.53 6.78 19.93
CA LYS A 208 -10.71 7.24 19.20
C LYS A 208 -10.32 7.43 17.74
N LEU A 209 -11.26 7.08 16.87
CA LEU A 209 -11.06 7.12 15.44
C LEU A 209 -11.83 8.30 14.88
N VAL A 210 -11.17 9.01 13.97
CA VAL A 210 -11.70 10.22 13.36
C VAL A 210 -11.60 10.09 11.85
N ASN A 211 -12.57 10.70 11.17
CA ASN A 211 -12.46 10.98 9.76
C ASN A 211 -12.05 12.44 9.61
N PHE A 212 -10.99 12.72 8.88
CA PHE A 212 -10.65 14.08 8.52
C PHE A 212 -10.33 14.21 7.05
N LYS A 213 -10.57 15.40 6.52
CA LYS A 213 -10.28 15.75 5.15
C LYS A 213 -9.53 17.08 5.11
N ILE A 214 -8.47 17.17 4.31
CA ILE A 214 -7.78 18.43 4.02
C ILE A 214 -7.93 18.70 2.53
N ASP A 215 -8.54 19.82 2.18
CA ASP A 215 -8.57 20.31 0.80
C ASP A 215 -7.42 21.30 0.63
N LEU A 216 -6.38 20.93 -0.10
CA LEU A 216 -5.26 21.81 -0.46
C LEU A 216 -5.36 22.17 -1.94
N LYS A 217 -5.44 23.46 -2.27
CA LYS A 217 -5.71 23.94 -3.64
C LYS A 217 -4.99 25.25 -3.93
N GLY A 218 -4.77 25.55 -5.21
CA GLY A 218 -4.35 26.89 -5.64
C GLY A 218 -5.42 27.95 -5.33
N PHE A 219 -4.97 29.14 -4.99
CA PHE A 219 -5.79 30.34 -4.83
C PHE A 219 -5.19 31.49 -5.61
N ARG A 220 -5.98 32.05 -6.54
CA ARG A 220 -5.55 33.20 -7.31
C ARG A 220 -5.48 34.42 -6.40
N ASN A 221 -4.29 34.99 -6.28
CA ASN A 221 -4.06 36.22 -5.54
C ASN A 221 -4.07 37.45 -6.48
N ASP A 222 -4.96 37.47 -7.48
CA ASP A 222 -5.03 38.55 -8.47
C ASP A 222 -6.11 39.59 -8.09
N PRO A 223 -5.74 40.84 -7.79
CA PRO A 223 -6.68 41.93 -7.57
C PRO A 223 -7.37 42.42 -8.87
N ASP A 224 -6.87 42.08 -10.07
CA ASP A 224 -7.34 42.55 -11.37
C ASP A 224 -8.13 41.50 -12.18
N ALA A 225 -8.70 40.49 -11.49
CA ALA A 225 -9.41 39.31 -12.02
C ALA A 225 -10.66 39.57 -12.92
N LEU A 226 -10.83 40.76 -13.48
CA LEU A 226 -11.92 41.17 -14.36
C LEU A 226 -11.69 40.80 -15.84
N SER A 227 -10.54 40.25 -16.22
CA SER A 227 -10.27 39.80 -17.60
C SER A 227 -10.50 38.29 -17.77
N ILE A 228 -11.36 37.90 -18.71
CA ILE A 228 -11.60 36.50 -19.12
C ILE A 228 -11.35 36.37 -20.63
N PRO A 229 -10.42 35.51 -21.09
CA PRO A 229 -9.49 34.72 -20.27
C PRO A 229 -8.44 35.63 -19.60
N PRO A 230 -7.80 35.19 -18.51
CA PRO A 230 -6.65 35.89 -17.96
C PRO A 230 -5.61 36.07 -19.07
N ALA A 231 -5.07 37.28 -19.25
CA ALA A 231 -4.09 37.55 -20.30
C ALA A 231 -2.77 36.76 -20.13
N TYR A 232 -2.57 36.15 -18.96
CA TYR A 232 -1.32 35.62 -18.47
C TYR A 232 -1.59 34.34 -17.66
N GLY A 233 -0.89 33.25 -18.00
CA GLY A 233 -1.07 31.91 -17.44
C GLY A 233 -0.81 31.80 -15.93
N THR A 234 -1.29 30.73 -15.32
CA THR A 234 -1.89 30.83 -13.97
C THR A 234 -1.06 30.26 -12.83
N SER A 235 0.10 29.62 -13.06
CA SER A 235 1.21 29.49 -12.08
C SER A 235 2.40 28.67 -12.57
N ASN A 236 3.56 28.96 -11.97
CA ASN A 236 4.88 28.48 -12.42
C ASN A 236 5.64 27.68 -11.36
N TYR A 237 4.98 27.03 -10.39
CA TYR A 237 5.70 26.22 -9.40
C TYR A 237 4.89 25.04 -8.87
N GLU A 238 5.60 24.05 -8.34
CA GLU A 238 5.07 22.81 -7.80
C GLU A 238 5.48 22.65 -6.33
N LEU A 239 4.53 22.24 -5.51
CA LEU A 239 4.72 21.95 -4.09
C LEU A 239 4.76 20.46 -3.84
N GLY A 240 5.83 19.97 -3.22
CA GLY A 240 5.87 18.64 -2.64
C GLY A 240 5.02 18.59 -1.36
N ILE A 241 4.20 17.56 -1.24
CA ILE A 241 3.25 17.38 -0.13
C ILE A 241 3.46 16.02 0.55
N ALA A 242 3.49 16.02 1.88
CA ALA A 242 3.54 14.80 2.68
C ALA A 242 2.71 14.96 3.95
N LEU A 243 1.74 14.07 4.19
CA LEU A 243 1.06 13.97 5.48
C LEU A 243 1.79 12.93 6.33
N ILE A 244 2.21 13.32 7.51
CA ILE A 244 2.94 12.49 8.45
C ILE A 244 2.02 12.19 9.63
N ASP A 245 1.84 10.91 9.95
CA ASP A 245 1.03 10.46 11.08
C ASP A 245 1.76 10.66 12.44
N PRO A 246 1.07 10.46 13.59
CA PRO A 246 1.70 10.58 14.90
C PRO A 246 2.90 9.64 15.13
N ASP A 247 2.97 8.54 14.37
CA ASP A 247 4.05 7.56 14.43
C ASP A 247 5.24 7.93 13.51
N GLY A 248 5.13 9.00 12.73
CA GLY A 248 6.15 9.47 11.79
C GLY A 248 6.07 8.84 10.40
N ASN A 249 5.05 8.04 10.08
CA ASN A 249 4.86 7.46 8.76
C ASN A 249 4.27 8.49 7.80
N THR A 250 4.75 8.50 6.56
CA THR A 250 4.11 9.28 5.49
C THR A 250 2.88 8.53 4.97
N LEU A 251 1.73 9.16 5.09
CA LEU A 251 0.45 8.66 4.60
C LEU A 251 0.28 8.97 3.10
N GLY A 252 -0.40 8.06 2.39
CA GLY A 252 -0.78 8.27 1.00
C GLY A 252 -1.76 9.44 0.88
N LEU A 253 -1.45 10.38 -0.01
CA LEU A 253 -2.33 11.50 -0.37
C LEU A 253 -3.00 11.16 -1.69
N PHE A 254 -4.26 11.53 -1.86
CA PHE A 254 -5.02 11.19 -3.06
C PHE A 254 -5.60 12.45 -3.71
N ASP A 255 -5.71 12.45 -5.03
CA ASP A 255 -6.50 13.45 -5.74
C ASP A 255 -8.01 13.10 -5.67
N PRO A 256 -8.91 13.96 -6.15
CA PRO A 256 -10.34 13.66 -6.23
C PRO A 256 -10.69 12.38 -7.03
N ASN A 257 -9.78 11.90 -7.90
CA ASN A 257 -9.94 10.68 -8.69
C ASN A 257 -9.35 9.44 -8.00
N SER A 258 -8.97 9.54 -6.71
CA SER A 258 -8.34 8.47 -5.93
C SER A 258 -6.96 8.02 -6.44
N MET A 259 -6.26 8.87 -7.19
CA MET A 259 -4.88 8.64 -7.59
C MET A 259 -3.94 9.17 -6.53
N GLN A 260 -2.91 8.38 -6.17
CA GLN A 260 -1.93 8.83 -5.20
C GLN A 260 -1.11 10.01 -5.77
N VAL A 261 -0.98 11.07 -4.99
CA VAL A 261 -0.24 12.29 -5.33
C VAL A 261 0.83 12.57 -4.30
N THR A 262 1.96 13.13 -4.74
CA THR A 262 3.07 13.57 -3.87
C THR A 262 3.43 15.03 -4.07
N SER A 263 2.74 15.68 -5.01
CA SER A 263 2.93 17.08 -5.33
C SER A 263 1.63 17.75 -5.78
N LEU A 264 1.62 19.07 -5.70
CA LEU A 264 0.55 19.96 -6.15
C LEU A 264 1.18 21.03 -7.05
N LEU A 265 0.82 21.02 -8.33
CA LEU A 265 1.01 22.20 -9.18
C LEU A 265 0.05 23.27 -8.67
N VAL A 266 0.55 24.41 -8.18
CA VAL A 266 -0.34 25.39 -7.53
C VAL A 266 -0.98 26.27 -8.59
N ASP A 267 -2.05 25.80 -9.23
CA ASP A 267 -2.82 26.53 -10.23
C ASP A 267 -4.29 26.69 -9.79
N SER A 268 -4.74 27.93 -9.68
CA SER A 268 -6.10 28.31 -9.26
C SER A 268 -7.23 27.77 -10.13
N GLU A 269 -6.96 27.40 -11.39
CA GLU A 269 -8.00 26.96 -12.32
C GLU A 269 -8.28 25.45 -12.29
N ASN A 270 -7.31 24.60 -11.89
CA ASN A 270 -7.46 23.14 -12.03
C ASN A 270 -6.81 22.28 -10.93
N SER A 271 -6.19 22.87 -9.90
CA SER A 271 -5.40 22.08 -8.94
C SER A 271 -6.03 21.96 -7.56
N GLY A 272 -6.17 20.72 -7.08
CA GLY A 272 -6.65 20.42 -5.75
C GLY A 272 -6.27 19.00 -5.34
N VAL A 273 -5.69 18.86 -4.14
CA VAL A 273 -5.44 17.56 -3.51
C VAL A 273 -6.41 17.41 -2.34
N ILE A 274 -7.02 16.24 -2.25
CA ILE A 274 -7.92 15.88 -1.16
C ILE A 274 -7.23 14.85 -0.28
N ILE A 275 -6.80 15.28 0.89
CA ILE A 275 -6.17 14.39 1.85
C ILE A 275 -7.28 13.83 2.72
N VAL A 276 -7.53 12.52 2.67
CA VAL A 276 -8.56 11.89 3.51
C VAL A 276 -7.90 10.94 4.51
N GLY A 277 -8.04 11.21 5.80
CA GLY A 277 -7.80 10.25 6.87
C GLY A 277 -9.12 9.60 7.26
N ASN A 278 -9.38 8.38 6.79
CA ASN A 278 -10.60 7.64 7.14
C ASN A 278 -10.32 6.64 8.27
N ASN A 279 -11.08 6.71 9.35
CA ASN A 279 -10.97 5.86 10.54
C ASN A 279 -9.52 5.78 11.05
N VAL A 280 -8.88 6.94 11.15
CA VAL A 280 -7.50 7.06 11.64
C VAL A 280 -7.51 7.48 13.12
N PRO A 281 -6.49 7.12 13.92
CA PRO A 281 -6.43 7.50 15.33
C PRO A 281 -6.41 9.02 15.53
N GLU A 282 -7.03 9.52 16.60
CA GLU A 282 -6.77 10.87 17.11
C GLU A 282 -5.26 11.06 17.39
N GLY A 283 -4.77 12.29 17.23
CA GLY A 283 -3.35 12.59 17.43
C GLY A 283 -2.86 13.77 16.60
N LYS A 284 -1.54 13.97 16.66
CA LYS A 284 -0.86 15.06 15.95
C LYS A 284 -0.37 14.59 14.58
N TYR A 285 -1.03 15.07 13.54
CA TYR A 285 -0.62 14.91 12.16
C TYR A 285 0.16 16.14 11.70
N LYS A 286 1.06 15.92 10.74
CA LYS A 286 1.88 16.99 10.17
C LYS A 286 1.75 16.97 8.65
N LEU A 287 1.12 17.99 8.08
CA LEU A 287 1.16 18.24 6.64
C LEU A 287 2.40 19.09 6.33
N ARG A 288 3.39 18.44 5.73
CA ARG A 288 4.65 19.04 5.31
C ARG A 288 4.57 19.51 3.87
N LEU A 289 4.96 20.75 3.65
CA LEU A 289 5.03 21.39 2.34
C LEU A 289 6.48 21.74 2.00
N LYS A 290 6.90 21.42 0.79
CA LYS A 290 8.22 21.74 0.24
C LYS A 290 8.08 22.36 -1.13
N LEU A 291 8.95 23.29 -1.48
CA LEU A 291 9.05 23.75 -2.86
C LEU A 291 9.68 22.62 -3.69
N ALA A 292 8.92 21.98 -4.56
CA ALA A 292 9.41 20.85 -5.35
C ALA A 292 10.09 21.34 -6.63
N LYS A 293 9.45 22.27 -7.34
CA LYS A 293 9.96 22.75 -8.62
C LYS A 293 9.51 24.18 -8.91
N ILE A 294 10.38 24.95 -9.55
CA ILE A 294 10.05 26.24 -10.13
C ILE A 294 10.19 26.13 -11.66
N PHE A 295 9.15 26.55 -12.39
CA PHE A 295 9.10 26.52 -13.84
C PHE A 295 9.48 27.89 -14.41
N PRO A 296 10.63 28.02 -15.10
CA PRO A 296 10.94 29.25 -15.81
C PRO A 296 10.03 29.42 -17.04
N PRO A 297 9.69 30.67 -17.40
CA PRO A 297 10.05 31.90 -16.71
C PRO A 297 9.09 32.19 -15.54
N ASN A 298 9.59 32.70 -14.40
CA ASN A 298 8.76 33.15 -13.28
C ASN A 298 8.10 34.51 -13.60
N THR A 299 7.33 34.56 -14.69
CA THR A 299 6.88 35.82 -15.30
C THR A 299 5.65 36.45 -14.66
N TYR A 300 4.93 35.73 -13.80
CA TYR A 300 3.62 36.16 -13.32
C TYR A 300 3.66 36.49 -11.83
N TYR A 301 3.46 37.78 -11.54
CA TYR A 301 3.26 38.33 -10.21
C TYR A 301 1.91 39.04 -10.19
N PRO A 302 1.08 38.84 -9.15
CA PRO A 302 1.28 37.96 -7.99
C PRO A 302 1.08 36.47 -8.34
N LEU A 303 1.88 35.59 -7.72
CA LEU A 303 1.70 34.14 -7.85
C LEU A 303 0.47 33.67 -7.10
N ASP A 304 -0.19 32.62 -7.63
CA ASP A 304 -1.21 31.91 -6.87
C ASP A 304 -0.60 31.39 -5.58
N GLN A 305 -1.37 31.47 -4.50
CA GLN A 305 -0.97 30.99 -3.19
C GLN A 305 -1.71 29.68 -2.91
N PRO A 306 -1.07 28.67 -2.30
CA PRO A 306 -1.77 27.49 -1.84
C PRO A 306 -2.67 27.89 -0.66
N ARG A 307 -3.89 27.38 -0.66
CA ARG A 307 -4.85 27.50 0.44
C ARG A 307 -5.29 26.13 0.89
N PHE A 308 -5.57 26.00 2.18
CA PHE A 308 -6.11 24.77 2.73
C PHE A 308 -7.40 24.98 3.53
N SER A 309 -8.25 23.96 3.49
CA SER A 309 -9.39 23.81 4.40
C SER A 309 -9.27 22.46 5.11
N VAL A 310 -9.69 22.39 6.36
CA VAL A 310 -9.72 21.15 7.14
C VAL A 310 -11.15 20.87 7.55
N PHE A 311 -11.57 19.63 7.34
CA PHE A 311 -12.86 19.10 7.74
C PHE A 311 -12.62 17.93 8.70
N LEU A 312 -13.34 17.91 9.81
CA LEU A 312 -13.32 16.83 10.79
C LEU A 312 -14.72 16.25 10.87
N ASN A 313 -14.88 14.96 10.58
CA ASN A 313 -16.16 14.27 10.51
C ASN A 313 -17.19 15.04 9.66
N ASP A 314 -16.77 15.44 8.45
CA ASP A 314 -17.53 16.25 7.49
C ASP A 314 -17.90 17.68 7.94
N GLN A 315 -17.44 18.11 9.13
CA GLN A 315 -17.62 19.49 9.60
C GLN A 315 -16.39 20.34 9.30
N VAL A 316 -16.60 21.53 8.74
CA VAL A 316 -15.52 22.49 8.49
C VAL A 316 -14.95 22.98 9.84
N VAL A 317 -13.65 22.77 10.06
CA VAL A 317 -12.92 23.31 11.23
C VAL A 317 -11.95 24.42 10.85
N VAL A 318 -11.41 24.39 9.64
CA VAL A 318 -10.60 25.46 9.05
C VAL A 318 -11.10 25.70 7.63
N LEU A 319 -11.36 26.95 7.27
CA LEU A 319 -11.89 27.31 5.95
C LEU A 319 -10.96 28.27 5.22
N ASN A 320 -10.48 27.86 4.04
CA ASN A 320 -9.74 28.69 3.09
C ASN A 320 -8.55 29.46 3.70
N HIS A 321 -7.76 28.81 4.55
CA HIS A 321 -6.56 29.43 5.12
C HIS A 321 -5.48 29.52 4.03
N VAL A 322 -5.02 30.73 3.73
CA VAL A 322 -3.98 31.00 2.72
C VAL A 322 -2.61 30.80 3.35
N ILE A 323 -1.72 30.09 2.67
CA ILE A 323 -0.33 29.93 3.07
C ILE A 323 0.50 30.87 2.21
N THR A 324 1.15 31.84 2.86
CA THR A 324 1.95 32.87 2.19
C THR A 324 3.43 32.53 2.25
N PHE A 325 4.14 32.66 1.13
CA PHE A 325 5.61 32.54 1.07
C PHE A 325 6.15 33.34 -0.13
N ASP A 326 7.41 33.77 -0.03
CA ASP A 326 8.05 34.66 -1.01
C ASP A 326 9.05 33.90 -1.90
N ILE A 327 8.60 33.57 -3.11
CA ILE A 327 9.42 32.88 -4.12
C ILE A 327 10.34 33.85 -4.89
N PHE A 328 10.10 35.16 -4.82
CA PHE A 328 10.76 36.15 -5.69
C PHE A 328 11.93 36.89 -5.06
N ASN A 329 12.18 36.68 -3.77
CA ASN A 329 13.32 37.29 -3.09
C ASN A 329 14.48 36.28 -2.94
N PRO A 330 15.38 36.14 -3.94
CA PRO A 330 16.57 35.31 -3.81
C PRO A 330 17.54 35.82 -2.73
N ALA A 331 17.36 37.05 -2.25
CA ALA A 331 18.08 37.60 -1.10
C ALA A 331 17.39 37.32 0.24
N SER A 332 16.23 36.65 0.25
CA SER A 332 15.56 36.20 1.46
C SER A 332 16.47 35.22 2.20
N SER A 333 16.77 35.52 3.47
CA SER A 333 17.53 34.63 4.35
C SER A 333 16.75 33.37 4.73
N PHE A 334 15.47 33.28 4.36
CA PHE A 334 14.61 32.14 4.62
C PHE A 334 14.67 31.08 3.50
N ASP A 335 15.35 31.32 2.38
CA ASP A 335 15.57 30.33 1.31
C ASP A 335 14.29 29.72 0.68
N GLU A 336 13.14 30.36 0.83
CA GLU A 336 11.81 29.90 0.37
C GLU A 336 11.72 29.64 -1.14
N TRP A 337 12.63 30.23 -1.91
CA TRP A 337 12.78 30.12 -3.36
C TRP A 337 13.62 28.92 -3.82
N LYS A 338 14.31 28.21 -2.91
CA LYS A 338 15.16 27.07 -3.28
C LYS A 338 14.34 25.79 -3.44
N GLU A 339 14.50 25.11 -4.57
CA GLU A 339 13.95 23.76 -4.74
C GLU A 339 14.46 22.82 -3.63
N GLY A 340 13.56 22.03 -3.06
CA GLY A 340 13.77 21.17 -1.91
C GLY A 340 13.58 21.86 -0.55
N PHE A 341 13.45 23.19 -0.49
CA PHE A 341 13.26 23.92 0.76
C PHE A 341 11.89 23.60 1.39
N GLN A 342 11.91 23.33 2.70
CA GLN A 342 10.70 23.10 3.49
C GLN A 342 10.25 24.41 4.13
N PHE A 343 9.23 25.04 3.57
CA PHE A 343 8.73 26.32 4.08
C PHE A 343 7.57 26.19 5.08
N ALA A 344 6.88 25.04 5.15
CA ALA A 344 5.79 24.87 6.13
C ALA A 344 5.63 23.43 6.64
N ASP A 345 5.40 23.32 7.95
CA ASP A 345 4.80 22.16 8.62
C ASP A 345 3.47 22.63 9.24
N ILE A 346 2.33 22.25 8.66
CA ILE A 346 1.01 22.50 9.23
C ILE A 346 0.72 21.38 10.23
N ILE A 347 0.61 21.74 11.51
CA ILE A 347 0.33 20.79 12.59
C ILE A 347 -1.18 20.70 12.79
N LEU A 348 -1.72 19.50 12.62
CA LEU A 348 -3.12 19.16 12.82
C LEU A 348 -3.21 18.32 14.10
N ASP A 349 -3.59 18.96 15.20
CA ASP A 349 -3.82 18.29 16.50
C ASP A 349 -5.29 17.85 16.57
N ILE A 350 -5.57 16.63 16.12
CA ILE A 350 -6.93 16.10 15.99
C ILE A 350 -7.35 15.41 17.29
N LYS A 351 -8.49 15.82 17.85
CA LYS A 351 -9.01 15.42 19.17
C LYS A 351 -10.53 15.26 19.17
#